data_AF-A0A496STR0-F1
#
_entry.id   AF-A0A496STR0-F1
#
_cell.length_a   1.000
_cell.length_b   1.000
_cell.length_c   1.000
_cell.angle_alpha   90.00
_cell.angle_beta   90.00
_cell.angle_gamma   90.00
#
_symmetry.space_group_name_H-M   'P 1'
#
loop_
_entity.id
_entity.type
_entity.pdbx_description
1 polymer ?
#
loop_
_entity_poly.entity_id
_entity_poly.type
_entity_poly.pdbx_seq_one_letter_code
_entity_poly.pdbx_strand_id
1 'polypeptide(L)'
;MAPSCFADFGSACHPRVLRYRPQKCLHIAEDIERKISSRTRAISVVHPYGAVAPMNEIKEIARRHNLAVIEDCSHAHGALYKGRKVGTIGDIGCFSFQASKLVTAIEGGVLVTDKEEYYERACVLGHYERIPKLKSPHYRKYYNPEKVQAPTCFGFKYRMHPIAAAIARVQLKHIDEWNRVRRRNLAYLTERLTADRGVRATV
;
A
#
# COMPACT_ATOMS: atom_id res chain seq x y z
N MET A 1 5.11 -3.02 21.85
CA MET A 1 4.26 -2.15 21.02
C MET A 1 4.52 -2.49 19.56
N ALA A 2 3.54 -3.00 18.82
CA ALA A 2 3.70 -3.16 17.37
C ALA A 2 3.62 -1.77 16.74
N PRO A 3 4.58 -1.35 15.90
CA PRO A 3 4.49 -0.08 15.20
C PRO A 3 3.34 -0.19 14.20
N SER A 4 2.19 0.39 14.53
CA SER A 4 1.13 0.57 13.56
C SER A 4 1.51 1.75 12.68
N CYS A 5 1.94 1.47 11.44
CA CYS A 5 1.99 2.46 10.36
C CYS A 5 0.55 2.91 10.08
N PHE A 6 0.05 3.92 10.81
CA PHE A 6 -1.18 4.57 10.44
C PHE A 6 -0.88 5.65 9.42
N ALA A 7 -1.57 5.61 8.29
CA ALA A 7 -1.73 6.79 7.45
C ALA A 7 -2.45 7.88 8.26
N ASP A 8 -2.13 9.15 8.00
CA ASP A 8 -2.97 10.23 8.50
C ASP A 8 -4.32 10.18 7.76
N PHE A 9 -5.36 9.76 8.46
CA PHE A 9 -6.71 9.60 7.93
C PHE A 9 -7.49 10.94 7.94
N GLY A 10 -6.90 12.03 8.45
CA GLY A 10 -7.59 13.28 8.72
C GLY A 10 -8.70 13.13 9.76
N SER A 11 -9.37 14.23 10.12
CA SER A 11 -10.46 14.25 11.11
C SER A 11 -11.73 13.50 10.67
N ALA A 12 -11.83 13.11 9.40
CA ALA A 12 -13.05 12.53 8.81
C ALA A 12 -13.10 11.00 8.81
N CYS A 13 -11.97 10.31 8.95
CA CYS A 13 -11.92 8.84 8.89
C CYS A 13 -11.46 8.26 10.23
N HIS A 14 -12.27 7.36 10.79
CA HIS A 14 -12.00 6.73 12.09
C HIS A 14 -11.50 5.29 11.88
N PRO A 15 -10.18 5.01 11.99
CA PRO A 15 -9.65 3.69 11.76
C PRO A 15 -10.16 2.68 12.79
N ARG A 16 -10.66 1.53 12.32
CA ARG A 16 -10.99 0.38 13.16
C ARG A 16 -9.89 -0.67 13.01
N VAL A 17 -9.00 -0.73 13.99
CA VAL A 17 -7.77 -1.53 13.90
C VAL A 17 -8.06 -3.02 14.06
N LEU A 18 -7.57 -3.81 13.11
CA LEU A 18 -7.58 -5.28 13.16
C LEU A 18 -6.34 -5.78 13.90
N ARG A 19 -6.48 -6.79 14.76
CA ARG A 19 -5.32 -7.40 15.41
C ARG A 19 -4.80 -8.52 14.51
N TYR A 20 -3.67 -8.28 13.85
CA TYR A 20 -2.95 -9.33 13.16
C TYR A 20 -2.31 -10.30 14.17
N ARG A 21 -2.63 -11.59 14.09
CA ARG A 21 -1.92 -12.66 14.80
C ARG A 21 -1.28 -13.59 13.77
N PRO A 22 0.06 -13.63 13.66
CA PRO A 22 0.76 -14.42 12.64
C PRO A 22 0.45 -15.93 12.69
N GLN A 23 -0.06 -16.43 13.82
CA GLN A 23 -0.40 -17.85 14.02
C GLN A 23 -1.85 -18.21 13.67
N LYS A 24 -2.71 -17.23 13.35
CA LYS A 24 -4.14 -17.46 13.10
C LYS A 24 -4.65 -16.65 11.91
N CYS A 25 -4.33 -17.09 10.69
CA CYS A 25 -5.02 -16.62 9.49
C CYS A 25 -6.52 -16.97 9.49
N LEU A 26 -6.95 -17.96 10.28
CA LEU A 26 -8.34 -18.44 10.35
C LEU A 26 -9.38 -17.43 10.89
N HIS A 27 -8.97 -16.39 11.64
CA HIS A 27 -9.92 -15.43 12.22
C HIS A 27 -9.88 -14.02 11.60
N ILE A 28 -9.06 -13.80 10.55
CA ILE A 28 -8.96 -12.47 9.96
C ILE A 28 -10.28 -12.07 9.27
N ALA A 29 -10.93 -13.01 8.59
CA ALA A 29 -12.22 -12.79 7.94
C ALA A 29 -13.31 -12.42 8.96
N GLU A 30 -13.45 -13.22 10.02
CA GLU A 30 -14.43 -12.99 11.09
C GLU A 30 -14.20 -11.64 11.81
N ASP A 31 -12.94 -11.26 12.08
CA ASP A 31 -12.63 -9.97 12.71
C ASP A 31 -12.89 -8.78 11.78
N ILE A 32 -12.64 -8.93 10.46
CA ILE A 32 -13.00 -7.91 9.46
C ILE A 32 -14.51 -7.71 9.47
N GLU A 33 -15.28 -8.78 9.27
CA GLU A 33 -16.74 -8.70 9.14
C GLU A 33 -17.40 -8.10 10.40
N ARG A 34 -16.95 -8.52 11.59
CA ARG A 34 -17.44 -7.96 12.86
C ARG A 34 -17.20 -6.46 13.00
N LYS A 35 -16.16 -5.91 12.36
CA LYS A 35 -15.81 -4.48 12.46
C LYS A 35 -16.37 -3.63 11.33
N ILE A 36 -16.93 -4.25 10.28
CA ILE A 36 -17.64 -3.54 9.23
C ILE A 36 -18.90 -2.88 9.82
N SER A 37 -19.18 -1.68 9.35
CA SER A 37 -20.35 -0.88 9.73
C SER A 37 -20.84 -0.09 8.53
N SER A 38 -22.01 0.54 8.64
CA SER A 38 -22.52 1.48 7.63
C SER A 38 -21.58 2.66 7.34
N ARG A 39 -20.61 2.93 8.23
CA ARG A 39 -19.58 3.97 8.05
C ARG A 39 -18.29 3.46 7.42
N THR A 40 -18.13 2.15 7.25
CA THR A 40 -16.92 1.59 6.65
C THR A 40 -16.91 1.91 5.15
N ARG A 41 -15.76 2.34 4.64
CA ARG A 41 -15.59 2.72 3.21
C ARG A 41 -14.46 1.97 2.53
N ALA A 42 -13.46 1.53 3.29
CA ALA A 42 -12.33 0.79 2.78
C ALA A 42 -11.76 -0.17 3.83
N ILE A 43 -11.04 -1.17 3.36
CA ILE A 43 -10.17 -2.04 4.14
C ILE A 43 -8.73 -1.68 3.76
N SER A 44 -7.94 -1.24 4.73
CA SER A 44 -6.50 -1.05 4.56
C SER A 44 -5.76 -2.28 5.07
N VAL A 45 -5.01 -2.93 4.19
CA VAL A 45 -4.32 -4.20 4.44
C VAL A 45 -2.82 -3.96 4.41
N VAL A 46 -2.12 -4.35 5.45
CA VAL A 46 -0.66 -4.26 5.51
C VAL A 46 -0.05 -5.62 5.17
N HIS A 47 1.06 -5.63 4.43
CA HIS A 47 1.89 -6.81 4.18
C HIS A 47 3.18 -6.74 5.03
N PRO A 48 3.09 -6.99 6.35
CA PRO A 48 4.18 -6.72 7.27
C PRO A 48 5.36 -7.66 7.01
N TYR A 49 6.58 -7.11 6.97
CA TYR A 49 7.83 -7.86 6.84
C TYR A 49 7.89 -8.79 5.62
N GLY A 50 7.11 -8.50 4.57
CA GLY A 50 7.00 -9.33 3.37
C GLY A 50 6.02 -10.50 3.51
N ALA A 51 5.39 -10.69 4.67
CA ALA A 51 4.29 -11.63 4.84
C ALA A 51 3.04 -11.07 4.16
N VAL A 52 2.67 -11.66 3.03
CA VAL A 52 1.55 -11.21 2.22
C VAL A 52 0.24 -11.67 2.85
N ALA A 53 -0.70 -10.74 2.99
CA ALA A 53 -2.01 -11.02 3.58
C ALA A 53 -2.84 -11.96 2.69
N PRO A 54 -3.84 -12.68 3.25
CA PRO A 54 -4.75 -13.53 2.49
C PRO A 54 -5.70 -12.69 1.61
N MET A 55 -5.18 -12.23 0.46
CA MET A 55 -5.86 -11.22 -0.36
C MET A 55 -7.14 -11.72 -1.03
N ASN A 56 -7.27 -13.01 -1.34
CA ASN A 56 -8.51 -13.54 -1.91
C ASN A 56 -9.68 -13.40 -0.92
N GLU A 57 -9.45 -13.79 0.32
CA GLU A 57 -10.41 -13.74 1.41
C GLU A 57 -10.82 -12.30 1.72
N ILE A 58 -9.82 -11.41 1.82
CA ILE A 58 -10.06 -9.98 2.05
C ILE A 58 -10.85 -9.37 0.89
N LYS A 59 -10.48 -9.66 -0.37
CA LYS A 59 -11.20 -9.14 -1.54
C LYS A 59 -12.64 -9.62 -1.59
N GLU A 60 -12.90 -10.87 -1.23
CA GLU A 60 -14.26 -11.40 -1.23
C GLU A 60 -15.13 -10.68 -0.20
N ILE A 61 -14.62 -10.46 1.01
CA ILE A 61 -15.32 -9.66 2.03
C ILE A 61 -15.54 -8.23 1.52
N ALA A 62 -14.51 -7.59 0.98
CA ALA A 62 -14.61 -6.23 0.45
C ALA A 62 -15.69 -6.11 -0.63
N ARG A 63 -15.74 -7.08 -1.56
CA ARG A 63 -16.74 -7.16 -2.62
C ARG A 63 -18.15 -7.29 -2.07
N ARG A 64 -18.39 -8.20 -1.11
CA ARG A 64 -19.72 -8.39 -0.49
C ARG A 64 -20.24 -7.12 0.21
N HIS A 65 -19.33 -6.30 0.74
CA HIS A 65 -19.68 -5.08 1.46
C HIS A 65 -19.47 -3.79 0.66
N ASN A 66 -19.14 -3.87 -0.64
CA ASN A 66 -18.83 -2.73 -1.50
C ASN A 66 -17.77 -1.78 -0.89
N LEU A 67 -16.68 -2.35 -0.39
CA LEU A 67 -15.57 -1.63 0.23
C LEU A 67 -14.37 -1.60 -0.72
N ALA A 68 -13.66 -0.47 -0.75
CA ALA A 68 -12.36 -0.40 -1.42
C ALA A 68 -11.28 -1.16 -0.63
N VAL A 69 -10.27 -1.70 -1.31
CA VAL A 69 -9.11 -2.35 -0.70
C VAL A 69 -7.86 -1.54 -1.00
N ILE A 70 -7.17 -1.11 0.05
CA ILE A 70 -5.89 -0.39 -0.02
C ILE A 70 -4.80 -1.33 0.51
N GLU A 71 -3.80 -1.63 -0.30
CA GLU A 71 -2.65 -2.44 0.08
C GLU A 71 -1.50 -1.53 0.53
N ASP A 72 -1.13 -1.57 1.82
CA ASP A 72 0.15 -1.06 2.31
C ASP A 72 1.24 -2.11 2.07
N CYS A 73 2.02 -1.84 1.03
CA CYS A 73 3.10 -2.68 0.54
C CYS A 73 4.48 -2.19 0.99
N SER A 74 4.55 -1.29 1.98
CA SER A 74 5.81 -0.68 2.43
C SER A 74 6.88 -1.70 2.83
N HIS A 75 6.49 -2.87 3.34
CA HIS A 75 7.42 -3.94 3.71
C HIS A 75 7.48 -5.10 2.69
N ALA A 76 6.82 -4.98 1.54
CA ALA A 76 6.59 -6.10 0.62
C ALA A 76 6.86 -5.73 -0.84
N HIS A 77 7.79 -4.81 -1.09
CA HIS A 77 8.19 -4.45 -2.45
C HIS A 77 8.60 -5.69 -3.26
N GLY A 78 7.96 -5.90 -4.41
CA GLY A 78 8.23 -7.05 -5.29
C GLY A 78 7.69 -8.39 -4.80
N ALA A 79 6.96 -8.44 -3.68
CA ALA A 79 6.33 -9.67 -3.22
C ALA A 79 5.20 -10.10 -4.17
N LEU A 80 4.92 -11.40 -4.20
CA LEU A 80 3.89 -12.00 -5.03
C LEU A 80 2.82 -12.67 -4.15
N TYR A 81 1.56 -12.52 -4.54
CA TYR A 81 0.44 -13.31 -4.07
C TYR A 81 -0.13 -14.08 -5.26
N LYS A 82 -0.05 -15.41 -5.24
CA LYS A 82 -0.57 -16.28 -6.31
C LYS A 82 -0.15 -15.81 -7.72
N GLY A 83 1.13 -15.45 -7.88
CA GLY A 83 1.72 -14.99 -9.14
C GLY A 83 1.51 -13.50 -9.47
N ARG A 84 0.72 -12.76 -8.69
CA ARG A 84 0.49 -11.32 -8.90
C ARG A 84 1.32 -10.47 -7.94
N LYS A 85 1.88 -9.35 -8.40
CA LYS A 85 2.60 -8.40 -7.54
C LYS A 85 1.65 -7.77 -6.52
N VAL A 86 2.03 -7.74 -5.26
CA VAL A 86 1.29 -6.98 -4.23
C VAL A 86 1.24 -5.50 -4.60
N GLY A 87 0.19 -4.82 -4.17
CA GLY A 87 -0.16 -3.46 -4.58
C GLY A 87 -0.96 -3.39 -5.89
N THR A 88 -1.15 -4.52 -6.57
CA THR A 88 -1.95 -4.61 -7.81
C THR A 88 -3.18 -5.52 -7.65
N ILE A 89 -3.49 -5.95 -6.43
CA ILE A 89 -4.51 -6.96 -6.14
C ILE A 89 -5.78 -6.29 -5.64
N GLY A 90 -5.61 -5.39 -4.65
CA GLY A 90 -6.61 -4.43 -4.21
C GLY A 90 -6.79 -3.31 -5.23
N ASP A 91 -7.48 -2.25 -4.83
CA ASP A 91 -7.79 -1.15 -5.73
C ASP A 91 -6.72 -0.05 -5.73
N ILE A 92 -5.98 0.06 -4.63
CA ILE A 92 -4.86 1.00 -4.48
C ILE A 92 -3.71 0.26 -3.80
N GLY A 93 -2.51 0.34 -4.36
CA GLY A 93 -1.27 -0.09 -3.72
C GLY A 93 -0.44 1.11 -3.30
N CYS A 94 0.06 1.11 -2.06
CA CYS A 94 0.90 2.15 -1.51
C CYS A 94 2.26 1.58 -1.11
N PHE A 95 3.32 2.28 -1.49
CA PHE A 95 4.70 1.90 -1.18
C PHE A 95 5.44 3.08 -0.57
N SER A 96 6.26 2.80 0.43
CA SER A 96 7.18 3.76 1.03
C SER A 96 8.60 3.51 0.52
N PHE A 97 9.31 4.59 0.19
CA PHE A 97 10.73 4.58 -0.14
C PHE A 97 11.59 5.23 0.96
N GLN A 98 11.09 5.18 2.21
CA GLN A 98 11.85 5.63 3.38
C GLN A 98 13.17 4.84 3.51
N ALA A 99 14.17 5.44 4.15
CA ALA A 99 15.54 4.93 4.28
C ALA A 99 15.66 3.42 4.60
N SER A 100 14.79 2.88 5.46
CA SER A 100 14.82 1.47 5.92
C SER A 100 14.08 0.49 5.01
N LYS A 101 13.40 0.95 3.97
CA LYS A 101 12.55 0.12 3.11
C LYS A 101 13.39 -0.70 2.13
N LEU A 102 12.83 -1.81 1.65
CA LEU A 102 13.51 -2.76 0.75
C LEU A 102 14.03 -2.12 -0.55
N VAL A 103 13.30 -1.09 -1.00
CA VAL A 103 13.68 -0.12 -2.02
C VAL A 103 13.62 1.24 -1.34
N THR A 104 14.72 1.98 -1.38
CA THR A 104 14.84 3.26 -0.68
C THR A 104 15.18 4.39 -1.63
N ALA A 105 14.66 5.57 -1.31
CA ALA A 105 15.02 6.84 -1.90
C ALA A 105 15.30 7.89 -0.81
N ILE A 106 15.71 7.42 0.38
CA ILE A 106 15.78 8.17 1.64
C ILE A 106 14.39 8.55 2.15
N GLU A 107 13.64 9.31 1.35
CA GLU A 107 12.24 9.64 1.58
C GLU A 107 11.44 9.60 0.28
N GLY A 108 10.16 9.27 0.40
CA GLY A 108 9.22 9.23 -0.72
C GLY A 108 8.23 8.09 -0.63
N GLY A 109 7.29 8.07 -1.57
CA GLY A 109 6.35 6.97 -1.72
C GLY A 109 5.64 7.01 -3.06
N VAL A 110 5.04 5.88 -3.44
CA VAL A 110 4.28 5.76 -4.68
C VAL A 110 2.94 5.11 -4.39
N LEU A 111 1.93 5.64 -5.06
CA LEU A 111 0.62 5.02 -5.19
C LEU A 111 0.50 4.40 -6.58
N VAL A 112 -0.03 3.19 -6.65
CA VAL A 112 -0.38 2.51 -7.89
C VAL A 112 -1.87 2.14 -7.85
N THR A 113 -2.52 2.19 -9.00
CA THR A 113 -3.93 1.79 -9.17
C THR A 113 -4.20 1.53 -10.65
N ASP A 114 -5.11 0.63 -10.94
CA ASP A 114 -5.69 0.40 -12.27
C ASP A 114 -7.00 1.17 -12.49
N LYS A 115 -7.53 1.83 -11.44
CA LYS A 115 -8.77 2.60 -11.50
C LYS A 115 -8.49 4.06 -11.80
N GLU A 116 -8.97 4.51 -12.95
CA GLU A 116 -8.87 5.91 -13.38
C GLU A 116 -9.44 6.87 -12.33
N GLU A 117 -10.57 6.54 -11.70
CA GLU A 117 -11.16 7.39 -10.63
C GLU A 117 -10.18 7.65 -9.48
N TYR A 118 -9.46 6.61 -9.01
CA TYR A 118 -8.52 6.76 -7.90
C TYR A 118 -7.25 7.49 -8.32
N TYR A 119 -6.79 7.30 -9.56
CA TYR A 119 -5.71 8.09 -10.14
C TYR A 119 -6.08 9.58 -10.20
N GLU A 120 -7.26 9.91 -10.69
CA GLU A 120 -7.73 11.30 -10.81
C GLU A 120 -7.89 11.96 -9.44
N ARG A 121 -8.46 11.24 -8.46
CA ARG A 121 -8.55 11.70 -7.07
C ARG A 121 -7.19 11.98 -6.45
N ALA A 122 -6.21 11.09 -6.66
CA ALA A 122 -4.84 11.29 -6.17
C ALA A 122 -4.19 12.53 -6.81
N CYS A 123 -4.43 12.76 -8.11
CA CYS A 123 -3.90 13.94 -8.80
C CYS A 123 -4.49 15.25 -8.25
N VAL A 124 -5.81 15.32 -8.03
CA VAL A 124 -6.46 16.50 -7.46
C VAL A 124 -6.04 16.73 -6.00
N LEU A 125 -5.74 15.67 -5.25
CA LEU A 125 -5.27 15.78 -3.87
C LEU A 125 -3.81 16.24 -3.76
N GLY A 126 -2.93 15.76 -4.64
CA GLY A 126 -1.48 15.83 -4.43
C GLY A 126 -0.63 16.41 -5.57
N HIS A 127 -1.17 16.50 -6.78
CA HIS A 127 -0.40 16.78 -7.99
C HIS A 127 -1.19 17.59 -9.02
N TYR A 128 -1.46 18.85 -8.67
CA TYR A 128 -2.29 19.78 -9.43
C TYR A 128 -1.87 19.99 -10.91
N GLU A 129 -0.57 19.87 -11.22
CA GLU A 129 -0.05 19.95 -12.60
C GLU A 129 -0.56 18.84 -13.53
N ARG A 130 -1.12 17.76 -12.99
CA ARG A 130 -1.74 16.68 -13.78
C ARG A 130 -3.24 16.88 -14.02
N ILE A 131 -3.90 17.80 -13.30
CA ILE A 131 -5.34 18.08 -13.46
C ILE A 131 -5.74 18.39 -14.92
N PRO A 132 -4.97 19.18 -15.70
CA PRO A 132 -5.31 19.48 -17.10
C PRO A 132 -5.38 18.23 -17.99
N LYS A 133 -4.73 17.13 -17.59
CA LYS A 133 -4.62 15.87 -18.33
C LYS A 133 -5.60 14.80 -17.87
N LEU A 134 -6.42 15.06 -16.85
CA LEU A 134 -7.44 14.11 -16.39
C LEU A 134 -8.53 13.97 -17.44
N LYS A 135 -9.22 12.82 -17.45
CA LYS A 135 -10.25 12.48 -18.43
C LYS A 135 -11.63 12.93 -17.96
N SER A 136 -11.93 12.74 -16.67
CA SER A 136 -13.24 13.04 -16.09
C SER A 136 -13.50 14.54 -15.97
N PRO A 137 -14.63 15.04 -16.50
CA PRO A 137 -15.10 16.41 -16.25
C PRO A 137 -15.26 16.72 -14.76
N HIS A 138 -15.57 15.70 -13.94
CA HIS A 138 -15.83 15.86 -12.50
C HIS A 138 -14.63 16.46 -11.77
N TYR A 139 -13.42 16.04 -12.13
CA TYR A 139 -12.17 16.53 -11.54
C TYR A 139 -11.49 17.60 -12.38
N ARG A 140 -11.67 17.59 -13.71
CA ARG A 140 -11.14 18.64 -14.60
C ARG A 140 -11.68 20.03 -14.28
N LYS A 141 -12.89 20.16 -13.72
CA LYS A 141 -13.48 21.45 -13.32
C LYS A 141 -12.63 22.26 -12.33
N TYR A 142 -11.69 21.62 -11.65
CA TYR A 142 -10.75 22.27 -10.73
C TYR A 142 -9.55 22.90 -11.46
N TYR A 143 -9.37 22.62 -12.75
CA TYR A 143 -8.41 23.33 -13.56
C TYR A 143 -8.97 24.69 -13.97
N ASN A 144 -8.22 25.76 -13.67
CA ASN A 144 -8.47 27.08 -14.21
C ASN A 144 -7.41 27.39 -15.29
N PRO A 145 -7.78 27.43 -16.59
CA PRO A 145 -6.85 27.73 -17.69
C PRO A 145 -6.18 29.10 -17.60
N GLU A 146 -6.83 30.09 -16.96
CA GLU A 146 -6.28 31.43 -16.79
C GLU A 146 -5.26 31.49 -15.64
N LYS A 147 -5.25 30.48 -14.76
CA LYS A 147 -4.35 30.37 -13.61
C LYS A 147 -3.47 29.13 -13.72
N VAL A 148 -2.77 28.99 -14.85
CA VAL A 148 -1.90 27.84 -15.18
C VAL A 148 -0.90 27.50 -14.07
N GLN A 149 -0.37 28.52 -13.36
CA GLN A 149 0.63 28.34 -12.31
C GLN A 149 0.02 28.01 -10.92
N ALA A 150 -1.29 28.17 -10.75
CA ALA A 150 -2.00 27.96 -9.48
C ALA A 150 -3.43 27.40 -9.70
N PRO A 151 -3.60 26.25 -10.38
CA PRO A 151 -4.91 25.62 -10.45
C PRO A 151 -5.37 25.25 -9.04
N THR A 152 -6.64 25.53 -8.73
CA THR A 152 -7.21 25.28 -7.42
C THR A 152 -7.23 23.78 -7.16
N CYS A 153 -6.45 23.30 -6.19
CA CYS A 153 -6.49 21.91 -5.73
C CYS A 153 -6.97 21.85 -4.28
N PHE A 154 -7.66 20.77 -3.92
CA PHE A 154 -8.23 20.58 -2.59
C PHE A 154 -7.20 20.10 -1.55
N GLY A 155 -5.97 19.76 -1.94
CA GLY A 155 -5.00 19.11 -1.06
C GLY A 155 -3.60 19.68 -1.06
N PHE A 156 -2.70 18.98 -0.37
CA PHE A 156 -1.31 19.38 -0.15
C PHE A 156 -0.41 19.03 -1.33
N LYS A 157 0.78 19.64 -1.37
CA LYS A 157 1.81 19.29 -2.36
C LYS A 157 2.50 17.97 -2.00
N TYR A 158 1.95 16.85 -2.48
CA TYR A 158 2.49 15.49 -2.27
C TYR A 158 3.36 14.97 -3.42
N ARG A 159 3.89 15.86 -4.25
CA ARG A 159 4.80 15.49 -5.35
C ARG A 159 6.13 14.97 -4.79
N MET A 160 6.53 13.78 -5.24
CA MET A 160 7.86 13.25 -4.95
C MET A 160 8.94 14.15 -5.59
N HIS A 161 10.02 14.41 -4.85
CA HIS A 161 11.16 15.15 -5.38
C HIS A 161 11.88 14.35 -6.50
N PRO A 162 12.30 14.99 -7.61
CA PRO A 162 12.91 14.28 -8.76
C PRO A 162 14.13 13.42 -8.41
N ILE A 163 14.94 13.82 -7.43
CA ILE A 163 16.11 13.03 -6.98
C ILE A 163 15.64 11.70 -6.36
N ALA A 164 14.62 11.73 -5.49
CA ALA A 164 14.06 10.52 -4.90
C ALA A 164 13.50 9.58 -5.98
N ALA A 165 12.81 10.14 -6.98
CA ALA A 165 12.30 9.39 -8.12
C ALA A 165 13.43 8.73 -8.94
N ALA A 166 14.54 9.45 -9.16
CA ALA A 166 15.70 8.91 -9.87
C ALA A 166 16.37 7.76 -9.11
N ILE A 167 16.55 7.91 -7.79
CA ILE A 167 17.12 6.86 -6.92
C ILE A 167 16.21 5.63 -6.92
N ALA A 168 14.91 5.81 -6.65
CA ALA A 168 13.94 4.72 -6.63
C ALA A 168 13.91 3.96 -7.98
N ARG A 169 13.96 4.68 -9.11
CA ARG A 169 13.98 4.08 -10.45
C ARG A 169 15.20 3.18 -10.68
N VAL A 170 16.37 3.54 -10.15
CA VAL A 170 17.57 2.70 -10.24
C VAL A 170 17.43 1.49 -9.31
N GLN A 171 17.06 1.71 -8.05
CA GLN A 171 16.88 0.65 -7.04
C GLN A 171 15.88 -0.42 -7.47
N LEU A 172 14.76 -0.01 -8.09
CA LEU A 172 13.71 -0.92 -8.58
C LEU A 172 14.21 -1.92 -9.63
N LYS A 173 15.30 -1.63 -10.35
CA LYS A 173 15.89 -2.57 -11.34
C LYS A 173 16.52 -3.80 -10.68
N HIS A 174 16.93 -3.67 -9.42
CA HIS A 174 17.67 -4.72 -8.69
C HIS A 174 16.80 -5.47 -7.68
N ILE A 175 15.53 -5.09 -7.55
CA ILE A 175 14.66 -5.60 -6.48
C ILE A 175 14.48 -7.11 -6.52
N ASP A 176 14.31 -7.69 -7.71
CA ASP A 176 14.07 -9.12 -7.87
C ASP A 176 15.30 -9.94 -7.45
N GLU A 177 16.50 -9.45 -7.79
CA GLU A 177 17.77 -10.04 -7.36
C GLU A 177 17.93 -9.95 -5.84
N TRP A 178 17.71 -8.77 -5.26
CA TRP A 178 17.84 -8.57 -3.81
C TRP A 178 16.82 -9.41 -3.03
N ASN A 179 15.59 -9.49 -3.51
CA ASN A 179 14.56 -10.33 -2.91
C ASN A 179 14.88 -11.81 -3.02
N ARG A 180 15.54 -12.26 -4.11
CA ARG A 180 16.04 -13.63 -4.21
C ARG A 180 17.09 -13.92 -3.13
N VAL A 181 18.05 -13.02 -2.91
CA VAL A 181 19.07 -13.16 -1.86
C VAL A 181 18.45 -13.16 -0.46
N ARG A 182 17.53 -12.23 -0.19
CA ARG A 182 16.80 -12.15 1.09
C ARG A 182 16.02 -13.43 1.38
N ARG A 183 15.30 -13.98 0.40
CA ARG A 183 14.56 -15.24 0.54
C ARG A 183 15.49 -16.42 0.81
N ARG A 184 16.63 -16.50 0.13
CA ARG A 184 17.64 -17.55 0.39
C ARG A 184 18.16 -17.48 1.83
N ASN A 185 18.49 -16.28 2.30
CA ASN A 185 19.00 -16.09 3.66
C ASN A 185 17.92 -16.38 4.70
N LEU A 186 16.66 -15.99 4.45
CA LEU A 186 15.53 -16.30 5.32
C LEU A 186 15.34 -17.82 5.43
N ALA A 187 15.37 -18.56 4.31
CA ALA A 187 15.24 -20.01 4.33
C ALA A 187 16.34 -20.68 5.17
N TYR A 188 17.60 -20.26 5.00
CA TYR A 188 18.73 -20.74 5.79
C TYR A 188 18.55 -20.47 7.30
N LEU A 189 18.16 -19.24 7.66
CA LEU A 189 17.93 -18.88 9.06
C LEU A 189 16.75 -19.64 9.65
N THR A 190 15.65 -19.77 8.92
CA THR A 190 14.48 -20.54 9.35
C THR A 190 14.86 -21.97 9.66
N GLU A 191 15.53 -22.67 8.72
CA GLU A 191 15.97 -24.06 8.90
C GLU A 191 16.81 -24.22 10.18
N ARG A 192 17.82 -23.38 10.38
CA ARG A 192 18.76 -23.48 11.51
C ARG A 192 18.13 -23.10 12.85
N LEU A 193 17.26 -22.08 12.86
CA LEU A 193 16.65 -21.62 14.09
C LEU A 193 15.55 -22.58 14.56
N THR A 194 14.75 -23.14 13.65
CA THR A 194 13.66 -24.07 14.04
C THR A 194 14.13 -25.48 14.38
N ALA A 195 15.41 -25.80 14.17
CA ALA A 195 16.00 -27.05 14.62
C ALA A 195 16.06 -27.15 16.17
N ASP A 196 16.08 -26.01 16.86
CA ASP A 196 15.95 -25.94 18.32
C ASP A 196 14.47 -26.04 18.73
N ARG A 197 14.17 -26.86 19.75
CA ARG A 197 12.80 -27.16 20.21
C ARG A 197 12.06 -25.94 20.77
N GLY A 198 12.74 -24.81 20.99
CA GLY A 198 12.17 -23.57 21.50
C GLY A 198 11.71 -22.56 20.43
N VAL A 199 12.08 -22.72 19.16
CA VAL A 199 11.85 -21.68 18.13
C VAL A 199 10.89 -22.18 17.06
N ARG A 200 9.89 -21.37 16.73
CA ARG A 200 8.94 -21.64 15.65
C ARG A 200 8.95 -20.51 14.63
N ALA A 201 9.10 -20.86 13.35
CA ALA A 201 8.85 -19.93 12.27
C ALA A 201 7.35 -19.76 12.07
N THR A 202 6.91 -18.51 12.01
CA THR A 202 5.57 -18.14 11.52
C THR A 202 5.75 -17.63 10.10
N VAL A 203 5.72 -18.55 9.13
CA VAL A 203 5.67 -18.23 7.69
C VAL A 203 4.25 -18.33 7.19
#